data_AF-A0A6M8UFL4-F1
#
_entry.id   AF-A0A6M8UFL4-F1
#
_cell.length_a   1.000
_cell.length_b   1.000
_cell.length_c   1.000
_cell.angle_alpha   90.00
_cell.angle_beta   90.00
_cell.angle_gamma   90.00
#
_symmetry.space_group_name_H-M   'P 1'
#
loop_
_entity.id
_entity.type
_entity.pdbx_description
1 polymer ?
#
loop_
_entity_poly.entity_id
_entity_poly.type
_entity_poly.pdbx_seq_one_letter_code
_entity_poly.pdbx_strand_id
1 'polypeptide(L)' 'MSIKRTVLIILARLVRGTGMGLGASGIAFSIWFFFLSNSESKYLWGMFSIVEYIVGYFMYRFAYTYVYDE' A
#
# COMPACT_ATOMS: atom_id res chain seq x y z
N MET A 1 -24.14 -5.22 17.42
CA MET A 1 -23.58 -5.18 16.04
C MET A 1 -23.96 -6.46 15.31
N SER A 2 -24.31 -6.39 14.03
CA SER A 2 -24.55 -7.59 13.22
C SER A 2 -23.22 -8.24 12.83
N ILE A 3 -23.19 -9.57 12.69
CA ILE A 3 -21.98 -10.33 12.34
C ILE A 3 -21.36 -9.84 11.01
N LYS A 4 -22.22 -9.40 10.08
CA LYS A 4 -21.82 -8.82 8.79
C LYS A 4 -20.98 -7.55 8.98
N ARG A 5 -21.37 -6.67 9.91
CA ARG A 5 -20.65 -5.42 10.22
C ARG A 5 -19.30 -5.70 10.84
N THR A 6 -19.21 -6.66 11.77
CA THR A 6 -17.94 -7.05 12.40
C THR A 6 -16.94 -7.60 11.38
N VAL A 7 -17.39 -8.46 10.45
CA VAL A 7 -16.53 -9.02 9.40
C VAL A 7 -16.01 -7.92 8.47
N LEU A 8 -16.87 -6.98 8.06
CA LEU A 8 -16.47 -5.84 7.23
C LEU A 8 -15.40 -4.97 7.89
N ILE A 9 -15.53 -4.68 9.19
CA ILE A 9 -14.54 -3.89 9.95
C ILE A 9 -13.19 -4.60 10.00
N ILE A 10 -13.17 -5.92 10.23
CA ILE A 10 -11.93 -6.70 10.26
C ILE A 10 -11.25 -6.68 8.89
N LEU A 11 -12.00 -6.94 7.82
CA LEU A 11 -11.48 -6.90 6.45
C LEU A 11 -10.93 -5.53 6.09
N ALA A 12 -11.66 -4.45 6.40
CA ALA A 12 -11.21 -3.10 6.09
C ALA A 12 -9.92 -2.74 6.84
N ARG A 13 -9.77 -3.18 8.09
CA ARG A 13 -8.50 -3.01 8.84
C ARG A 13 -7.33 -3.77 8.22
N LEU A 14 -7.55 -4.98 7.72
CA LEU A 14 -6.53 -5.76 7.02
C LEU A 14 -6.12 -5.08 5.70
N VAL A 15 -7.09 -4.61 4.91
CA VAL A 15 -6.83 -3.88 3.66
C VAL A 15 -6.07 -2.57 3.93
N ARG A 16 -6.41 -1.87 5.02
CA ARG A 16 -5.69 -0.66 5.44
C ARG A 16 -4.24 -0.96 5.82
N GLY A 17 -4.02 -2.01 6.61
CA GLY A 17 -2.67 -2.42 7.03
C GLY A 17 -1.80 -2.84 5.84
N THR A 18 -2.36 -3.63 4.93
CA THR A 18 -1.66 -4.04 3.70
C THR A 18 -1.36 -2.86 2.77
N GLY A 19 -2.31 -1.94 2.58
CA GLY A 19 -2.08 -0.71 1.81
C GLY A 19 -0.97 0.15 2.39
N MET A 20 -0.91 0.29 3.72
CA MET A 20 0.16 1.02 4.39
C MET A 20 1.53 0.32 4.26
N GLY A 21 1.55 -1.02 4.34
CA GLY A 21 2.77 -1.81 4.13
C GLY A 21 3.30 -1.73 2.71
N LEU A 22 2.43 -1.84 1.71
CA LEU A 22 2.76 -1.66 0.29
C LEU A 22 3.25 -0.22 0.01
N GLY A 23 2.60 0.78 0.60
CA GLY A 23 3.05 2.16 0.51
C GLY A 23 4.46 2.36 1.07
N ALA A 24 4.72 1.86 2.27
CA ALA A 24 6.02 2.00 2.93
C ALA A 24 7.14 1.25 2.19
N SER A 25 6.87 0.02 1.74
CA SER A 25 7.82 -0.78 0.95
C SER A 25 8.09 -0.17 -0.42
N GLY A 26 7.07 0.35 -1.12
CA GLY A 26 7.23 1.08 -2.38
C GLY A 26 8.14 2.31 -2.26
N ILE A 27 8.04 3.07 -1.15
CA ILE A 27 8.97 4.18 -0.86
C ILE A 27 10.39 3.65 -0.62
N ALA A 28 10.54 2.65 0.24
CA ALA A 28 11.85 2.09 0.58
C ALA A 28 12.56 1.53 -0.66
N PHE A 29 11.84 0.79 -1.49
CA PHE A 29 12.36 0.24 -2.74
C PHE A 29 12.64 1.31 -3.78
N SER A 30 11.83 2.36 -3.89
CA SER A 30 12.13 3.49 -4.77
C SER A 30 13.47 4.13 -4.38
N ILE A 31 13.69 4.40 -3.10
CA ILE A 31 14.96 4.96 -2.60
C ILE A 31 16.11 3.99 -2.90
N TRP A 32 15.93 2.70 -2.61
CA TRP A 32 16.94 1.69 -2.86
C TRP A 32 17.33 1.60 -4.33
N PHE A 33 16.36 1.48 -5.23
CA PHE A 33 16.62 1.29 -6.65
C PHE A 33 17.16 2.55 -7.33
N PHE A 34 16.68 3.75 -7.01
CA PHE A 34 17.18 4.96 -7.66
C PHE A 34 18.57 5.39 -7.17
N PHE A 35 18.89 5.20 -5.89
CA PHE A 35 20.09 5.80 -5.29
C PHE A 35 21.15 4.79 -4.85
N LEU A 36 20.77 3.60 -4.41
CA LEU A 36 21.69 2.62 -3.80
C LEU A 36 22.00 1.44 -4.73
N SER A 37 21.06 1.07 -5.62
CA SER A 37 21.21 -0.06 -6.51
C SER A 37 22.16 0.24 -7.67
N ASN A 38 23.02 -0.73 -7.98
CA ASN A 38 23.90 -0.69 -9.15
C ASN A 38 23.45 -1.64 -10.27
N SER A 39 22.20 -2.13 -10.21
CA SER A 39 21.63 -2.98 -11.25
C SER A 39 21.39 -2.19 -12.55
N GLU A 40 21.58 -2.82 -13.71
CA GLU A 40 21.26 -2.23 -15.01
C GLU A 40 19.78 -1.83 -15.11
N SER A 41 18.89 -2.65 -14.52
CA SER A 41 17.45 -2.42 -14.55
C SER A 41 16.94 -1.58 -13.36
N LYS A 42 17.83 -0.88 -12.64
CA LYS A 42 17.48 -0.14 -11.42
C LYS A 42 16.37 0.88 -11.63
N TYR A 43 16.35 1.59 -12.76
CA TYR A 43 15.30 2.58 -13.04
C TYR A 43 13.95 1.92 -13.32
N LEU A 44 13.92 0.74 -13.96
CA LEU A 44 12.70 -0.04 -14.17
C LEU A 44 12.11 -0.51 -12.84
N TRP A 45 12.93 -1.06 -11.95
CA TRP A 45 12.51 -1.47 -10.62
C TRP A 45 12.09 -0.29 -9.73
N GLY A 46 12.80 0.84 -9.82
CA GLY A 46 12.42 2.08 -9.15
C GLY A 46 11.05 2.59 -9.61
N MET A 47 10.78 2.58 -10.92
CA MET A 47 9.46 2.94 -11.45
C MET A 47 8.35 1.98 -10.97
N PHE A 48 8.63 0.67 -10.95
CA PHE A 48 7.71 -0.31 -10.37
C PHE A 48 7.41 -0.03 -8.90
N SER A 49 8.41 0.39 -8.13
CA SER A 49 8.27 0.72 -6.71
C SER A 49 7.41 1.98 -6.49
N ILE A 50 7.47 2.95 -7.43
CA ILE A 50 6.54 4.10 -7.41
C ILE A 50 5.11 3.65 -7.67
N VAL A 51 4.89 2.74 -8.62
CA VAL A 51 3.55 2.18 -8.88
C VAL A 51 3.03 1.41 -7.67
N GLU A 52 3.88 0.62 -7.01
CA GLU A 52 3.56 -0.07 -5.77
C GLU A 52 3.12 0.90 -4.67
N TYR A 53 3.84 2.00 -4.48
CA TYR A 53 3.45 3.06 -3.56
C TYR A 53 2.06 3.64 -3.88
N ILE A 54 1.79 3.93 -5.15
CA ILE A 54 0.50 4.46 -5.59
C ILE A 54 -0.63 3.47 -5.30
N VAL A 55 -0.43 2.18 -5.58
CA VAL A 55 -1.40 1.13 -5.27
C VAL A 55 -1.65 1.04 -3.76
N GLY A 56 -0.58 1.05 -2.96
CA GLY A 56 -0.67 1.04 -1.50
C GLY A 56 -1.47 2.24 -0.96
N TYR A 57 -1.24 3.44 -1.52
CA TYR A 57 -1.99 4.65 -1.18
C TYR A 57 -3.49 4.51 -1.51
N PHE A 58 -3.84 4.00 -2.69
CA PHE A 58 -5.25 3.81 -3.05
C PHE A 58 -5.93 2.76 -2.19
N MET A 59 -5.25 1.66 -1.85
CA MET A 59 -5.76 0.64 -0.92
C MET A 59 -6.01 1.23 0.47
N TYR A 60 -5.06 2.00 0.99
CA TYR A 60 -5.21 2.69 2.27
C TYR A 60 -6.41 3.65 2.25
N ARG A 61 -6.54 4.46 1.18
CA ARG A 61 -7.62 5.44 1.03
C ARG A 61 -8.99 4.75 0.94
N PHE A 62 -9.10 3.70 0.14
CA PHE A 62 -10.33 2.92 0.00
C PHE A 62 -10.76 2.31 1.34
N ALA A 63 -9.83 1.68 2.04
CA ALA A 63 -10.10 1.10 3.35
C ALA A 63 -10.46 2.16 4.41
N TYR A 64 -9.86 3.35 4.34
CA TYR A 64 -10.18 4.44 5.24
C TYR A 64 -11.61 4.94 5.07
N THR A 65 -12.06 5.14 3.82
CA THR A 65 -13.45 5.52 3.49
C THR A 65 -14.45 4.52 4.08
N TYR A 66 -14.23 3.22 3.91
CA TYR A 66 -15.15 2.19 4.42
C TYR A 66 -15.17 2.02 5.95
N VAL A 67 -14.11 2.42 6.66
CA VAL A 67 -14.06 2.35 8.13
C VAL A 67 -14.71 3.56 8.79
N TYR A 68 -14.71 4.71 8.12
CA TYR A 68 -15.17 5.99 8.69
C TYR A 68 -16.44 6.57 8.05
N ASP A 69 -16.93 6.07 6.90
CA ASP A 69 -18.29 6.34 6.40
C ASP A 69 -19.37 5.56 7.22
N GLU A 70 -19.18 5.44 8.54
CA GLU A 70 -20.24 5.06 9.48
C GLU A 70 -21.13 6.25 9.82
#